data_AF-A0A9P7Y5V9-F1
#
_entry.id   AF-A0A9P7Y5V9-F1
#
_cell.length_a   1.000
_cell.length_b   1.000
_cell.length_c   1.000
_cell.angle_alpha   90.00
_cell.angle_beta   90.00
_cell.angle_gamma   90.00
#
_symmetry.space_group_name_H-M   'P 1'
#
loop_
_entity.id
_entity.type
_entity.pdbx_description
1 polymer ?
#
loop_
_entity_poly.entity_id
_entity_poly.type
_entity_poly.pdbx_seq_one_letter_code
_entity_poly.pdbx_strand_id
1 'polypeptide(L)'
;MYPPAWIIASDQFEKLILYPLLDTAHPPAAVLLIVIDALDECEPDNDIRVILQLLSRTRDLESVSLRVFVTSRPELHIRLGFKRLPDGTFEDLILHQVAKRTIQHDIRVCFEHELARIREERSLSSGWPRRDQVEPLVE
;
A
#
# COMPACT_ATOMS: atom_id res chain seq x y z
N MET A 1 -30.78 10.95 14.52
CA MET A 1 -29.77 11.31 13.49
C MET A 1 -28.52 10.51 13.82
N TYR A 2 -28.07 9.63 12.94
CA TYR A 2 -26.85 8.84 13.19
C TYR A 2 -25.62 9.75 13.07
N PRO A 3 -24.57 9.53 13.89
CA PRO A 3 -23.34 10.28 13.74
C PRO A 3 -22.73 10.01 12.36
N PRO A 4 -22.11 11.02 11.72
CA PRO A 4 -21.43 10.81 10.45
C PRO A 4 -20.25 9.84 10.60
N ALA A 5 -19.98 9.06 9.55
CA ALA A 5 -19.02 7.95 9.55
C ALA A 5 -17.62 8.34 10.06
N TRP A 6 -17.14 9.54 9.71
CA TRP A 6 -15.84 10.03 10.16
C TRP A 6 -15.70 10.18 11.69
N ILE A 7 -16.79 10.48 12.42
CA ILE A 7 -16.75 10.55 13.90
C ILE A 7 -16.51 9.15 14.47
N ILE A 8 -17.18 8.15 13.90
CA ILE A 8 -17.02 6.75 14.31
C ILE A 8 -15.60 6.29 13.98
N ALA A 9 -15.08 6.58 12.78
CA ALA A 9 -13.73 6.20 12.39
C ALA A 9 -12.65 6.80 13.32
N SER A 10 -12.79 8.07 13.70
CA SER A 10 -11.87 8.72 14.65
C SER A 10 -11.93 8.07 16.03
N ASP A 11 -13.13 7.83 16.56
CA ASP A 11 -13.31 7.19 17.87
C ASP A 11 -12.76 5.76 17.90
N GLN A 12 -13.03 4.98 16.84
CA GLN A 12 -12.50 3.63 16.67
C GLN A 12 -10.98 3.63 16.56
N PHE A 13 -10.40 4.51 15.76
CA PHE A 13 -8.95 4.63 15.62
C PHE A 13 -8.27 4.92 16.96
N GLU A 14 -8.83 5.85 17.72
CA GLU A 14 -8.29 6.21 19.03
C GLU A 14 -8.34 5.04 20.02
N LYS A 15 -9.51 4.41 20.15
CA LYS A 15 -9.72 3.33 21.13
C LYS A 15 -9.04 2.03 20.77
N LEU A 16 -8.91 1.72 19.47
CA LEU A 16 -8.43 0.42 19.01
C LEU A 16 -6.97 0.44 18.57
N ILE A 17 -6.41 1.61 18.22
CA ILE A 17 -5.05 1.72 17.71
C ILE A 17 -4.23 2.68 18.57
N LEU A 18 -4.61 3.95 18.63
CA LEU A 18 -3.75 4.98 19.22
C LEU A 18 -3.52 4.78 20.73
N TYR A 19 -4.59 4.71 21.52
CA TYR A 19 -4.46 4.58 22.98
C TYR A 19 -3.85 3.26 23.42
N PRO A 20 -4.19 2.09 22.83
CA PRO A 20 -3.49 0.85 23.15
C PRO A 20 -1.99 0.91 22.86
N LEU A 21 -1.57 1.55 21.77
CA LEU A 21 -0.15 1.71 21.44
C LEU A 21 0.56 2.73 22.35
N LEU A 22 -0.15 3.72 22.90
CA LEU A 22 0.41 4.65 23.89
C LEU A 22 0.56 4.01 25.29
N ASP A 23 -0.41 3.21 25.71
CA ASP A 23 -0.46 2.59 27.05
C ASP A 23 0.41 1.33 27.16
N THR A 24 0.98 0.87 26.05
CA THR A 24 1.83 -0.31 26.04
C THR A 24 3.25 0.03 26.49
N ALA A 25 3.68 -0.59 27.60
CA ALA A 25 5.07 -0.62 28.03
C ALA A 25 5.87 -1.60 27.15
N HIS A 26 6.00 -1.29 25.86
CA HIS A 26 6.85 -2.05 24.95
C HIS A 26 8.30 -1.57 25.04
N PRO A 27 9.29 -2.47 24.86
CA PRO A 27 10.66 -2.02 24.69
C PRO A 27 10.73 -1.13 23.43
N PRO A 28 11.52 -0.04 23.44
CA PRO A 28 11.59 0.97 22.36
C PRO A 28 12.07 0.44 20.99
N ALA A 29 12.22 -0.87 20.83
CA ALA A 29 12.67 -1.55 19.62
C ALA A 29 11.54 -2.27 18.85
N ALA A 30 10.29 -2.26 19.32
CA ALA A 30 9.19 -2.88 18.59
C ALA A 30 8.85 -2.05 17.34
N VAL A 31 8.97 -2.67 16.15
CA VAL A 31 8.50 -2.10 14.89
C VAL A 31 7.17 -2.74 14.53
N LEU A 32 6.13 -1.95 14.37
CA LEU A 32 4.81 -2.39 13.93
C LEU A 32 4.54 -1.84 12.52
N LEU A 33 4.12 -2.69 11.59
CA LEU A 33 3.76 -2.30 10.23
C LEU A 33 2.27 -2.52 10.00
N ILE A 34 1.56 -1.45 9.68
CA ILE A 34 0.17 -1.50 9.20
C ILE A 34 0.20 -1.46 7.67
N VAL A 35 -0.41 -2.44 7.02
CA VAL A 35 -0.61 -2.47 5.57
C VAL A 35 -2.08 -2.21 5.28
N ILE A 36 -2.36 -1.17 4.52
CA ILE A 36 -3.70 -0.82 4.04
C ILE A 36 -3.72 -1.04 2.54
N ASP A 37 -4.49 -2.02 2.10
CA ASP A 37 -4.66 -2.33 0.69
C ASP A 37 -5.85 -1.56 0.09
N ALA A 38 -5.69 -1.09 -1.14
CA ALA A 38 -6.72 -0.47 -1.97
C ALA A 38 -7.51 0.66 -1.27
N LEU A 39 -6.81 1.68 -0.75
CA LEU A 39 -7.46 2.80 -0.05
C LEU A 39 -8.49 3.55 -0.92
N ASP A 40 -8.36 3.52 -2.25
CA ASP A 40 -9.31 4.13 -3.19
C ASP A 40 -10.69 3.46 -3.22
N GLU A 41 -10.84 2.24 -2.70
CA GLU A 41 -12.13 1.56 -2.59
C GLU A 41 -12.93 2.01 -1.34
N CYS A 42 -12.37 2.91 -0.51
CA CYS A 42 -13.05 3.46 0.66
C CYS A 42 -14.00 4.60 0.27
N GLU A 43 -15.30 4.36 0.42
CA GLU A 43 -16.33 5.38 0.21
C GLU A 43 -16.94 5.88 1.54
N PRO A 44 -17.34 7.16 1.64
CA PRO A 44 -17.19 8.23 0.63
C PRO A 44 -15.79 8.87 0.63
N ASP A 45 -15.38 9.49 -0.48
CA ASP A 45 -14.08 10.17 -0.68
C ASP A 45 -13.61 11.07 0.48
N ASN A 46 -14.54 11.68 1.22
CA ASN A 46 -14.21 12.54 2.36
C ASN A 46 -13.61 11.76 3.54
N ASP A 47 -13.96 10.48 3.69
CA ASP A 47 -13.49 9.63 4.76
C ASP A 47 -12.02 9.24 4.57
N ILE A 48 -11.52 9.16 3.32
CA ILE A 48 -10.10 8.94 3.02
C ILE A 48 -9.23 10.04 3.62
N ARG A 49 -9.67 11.31 3.57
CA ARG A 49 -8.92 12.43 4.17
C ARG A 49 -8.78 12.26 5.68
N VAL A 50 -9.85 11.82 6.33
CA VAL A 50 -9.88 11.58 7.78
C VAL A 50 -8.98 10.41 8.11
N ILE A 51 -9.04 9.32 7.35
CA ILE A 51 -8.16 8.15 7.52
C ILE A 51 -6.68 8.58 7.44
N LEU A 52 -6.28 9.32 6.40
CA LEU A 52 -4.89 9.79 6.25
C LEU A 52 -4.45 10.70 7.40
N GLN A 53 -5.32 11.59 7.88
CA GLN A 53 -5.06 12.42 9.05
C GLN A 53 -4.89 11.58 10.32
N LEU A 54 -5.75 10.59 10.54
CA LEU A 54 -5.65 9.69 11.70
C LEU A 54 -4.35 8.89 11.67
N LEU A 55 -3.99 8.31 10.52
CA LEU A 55 -2.74 7.57 10.36
C LEU A 55 -1.52 8.46 10.61
N SER A 56 -1.55 9.73 10.21
CA SER A 56 -0.43 10.65 10.44
C SER A 56 -0.15 10.92 11.93
N ARG A 57 -1.16 10.81 12.81
CA ARG A 57 -1.02 10.99 14.26
C ARG A 57 -0.13 9.92 14.92
N THR A 58 0.09 8.80 14.22
CA THR A 58 0.91 7.70 14.76
C THR A 58 2.40 7.99 14.71
N ARG A 59 2.81 9.00 13.95
CA ARG A 59 4.22 9.46 13.88
C ARG A 59 4.74 9.91 15.24
N ASP A 60 3.87 10.41 16.11
CA ASP A 60 4.21 10.95 17.42
C ASP A 60 4.31 9.85 18.51
N LEU A 61 4.13 8.58 18.14
CA LEU A 61 4.28 7.45 19.06
C LEU A 61 5.76 7.19 19.37
N GLU A 62 6.16 7.42 20.62
CA GLU A 62 7.52 7.12 21.10
C GLU A 62 7.67 5.68 21.63
N SER A 63 6.56 5.06 22.04
CA SER A 63 6.51 3.70 22.61
C SER A 63 6.75 2.59 21.59
N VAL A 64 6.45 2.84 20.31
CA VAL A 64 6.53 1.88 19.21
C VAL A 64 6.94 2.59 17.92
N SER A 65 7.78 1.97 17.10
CA SER A 65 8.05 2.46 15.74
C SER A 65 6.93 1.98 14.82
N LEU A 66 5.84 2.74 14.73
CA LEU A 66 4.75 2.43 13.81
C LEU A 66 5.08 2.92 12.40
N ARG A 67 4.94 2.03 11.42
CA ARG A 67 5.04 2.32 10.00
C ARG A 67 3.71 1.98 9.34
N VAL A 68 3.30 2.80 8.39
CA VAL A 68 2.07 2.57 7.63
C VAL A 68 2.43 2.49 6.15
N PHE A 69 2.04 1.41 5.50
CA PHE A 69 2.16 1.22 4.07
C PHE A 69 0.77 1.18 3.45
N VAL A 70 0.53 2.02 2.43
CA VAL A 70 -0.77 2.18 1.80
C VAL A 70 -0.62 1.93 0.31
N THR A 71 -1.50 1.11 -0.27
CA THR A 71 -1.67 0.99 -1.72
C THR A 71 -2.94 1.69 -2.16
N SER A 72 -2.91 2.36 -3.30
CA SER A 72 -4.11 2.95 -3.91
C SER A 72 -3.91 3.31 -5.38
N ARG A 73 -5.00 3.51 -6.11
CA ARG A 73 -4.98 4.28 -7.36
C ARG A 73 -4.64 5.75 -7.08
N PRO A 74 -4.02 6.48 -8.03
CA PRO A 74 -3.62 7.87 -7.85
C PRO A 74 -4.78 8.85 -8.07
N GLU A 75 -5.94 8.58 -7.47
CA GLU A 75 -7.14 9.40 -7.62
C GLU A 75 -6.95 10.81 -7.01
N LEU A 76 -7.74 11.77 -7.48
CA LEU A 76 -7.56 13.17 -7.10
C LEU A 76 -7.74 13.38 -5.58
N HIS A 77 -8.78 12.78 -4.98
CA HIS A 77 -9.05 12.97 -3.55
C HIS A 77 -7.93 12.37 -2.67
N ILE A 78 -7.35 11.22 -3.07
CA ILE A 78 -6.19 10.60 -2.40
C ILE A 78 -4.96 11.51 -2.47
N ARG A 79 -4.59 11.94 -3.69
CA ARG A 79 -3.43 12.83 -3.90
C ARG A 79 -3.56 14.13 -3.12
N LEU A 80 -4.76 14.71 -3.07
CA LEU A 80 -5.06 15.90 -2.28
C LEU A 80 -5.13 15.62 -0.77
N GLY A 81 -5.39 14.40 -0.35
CA GLY A 81 -5.33 13.98 1.06
C GLY A 81 -3.89 13.97 1.55
N PHE A 82 -3.01 13.25 0.85
CA PHE A 82 -1.58 13.17 1.18
C PHE A 82 -0.88 14.54 1.12
N LYS A 83 -1.16 15.36 0.11
CA LYS A 83 -0.58 16.73 -0.01
C LYS A 83 -0.92 17.68 1.15
N ARG A 84 -1.93 17.39 1.96
CA ARG A 84 -2.31 18.20 3.12
C ARG A 84 -1.60 17.77 4.40
N LEU A 85 -0.94 16.61 4.38
CA LEU A 85 -0.15 16.17 5.52
C LEU A 85 1.10 17.05 5.66
N PRO A 86 1.64 17.21 6.88
CA PRO A 86 2.89 17.94 7.09
C PRO A 86 4.03 17.34 6.26
N ASP A 87 4.99 18.17 5.85
CA ASP A 87 6.15 17.72 5.09
C ASP A 87 6.92 16.59 5.82
N GLY A 88 7.35 15.59 5.05
CA GLY A 88 8.05 14.42 5.58
C GLY A 88 7.17 13.46 6.39
N THR A 89 5.84 13.57 6.31
CA THR A 89 4.91 12.61 6.94
C THR A 89 4.76 11.33 6.13
N PHE A 90 4.98 11.38 4.82
CA PHE A 90 4.88 10.22 3.93
C PHE A 90 5.94 10.30 2.82
N GLU A 91 6.26 9.13 2.28
CA GLU A 91 7.01 8.96 1.04
C GLU A 91 6.09 8.26 0.04
N ASP A 92 6.15 8.64 -1.23
CA ASP A 92 5.35 8.01 -2.29
C ASP A 92 6.22 7.32 -3.35
N LEU A 93 5.68 6.24 -3.91
CA LEU A 93 6.24 5.57 -5.08
C LEU A 93 5.14 5.44 -6.13
N ILE A 94 5.23 6.27 -7.17
CA ILE A 94 4.28 6.24 -8.27
C ILE A 94 4.76 5.22 -9.30
N LEU A 95 4.16 4.03 -9.29
CA LEU A 95 4.63 2.89 -10.10
C LEU A 95 4.74 3.20 -11.60
N HIS A 96 3.82 3.98 -12.17
CA HIS A 96 3.87 4.34 -13.60
C HIS A 96 4.89 5.43 -13.94
N GLN A 97 5.55 6.04 -12.96
CA GLN A 97 6.66 6.98 -13.15
C GLN A 97 8.02 6.32 -12.99
N VAL A 98 8.06 5.07 -12.51
CA VAL A 98 9.27 4.24 -12.56
C VAL A 98 9.70 4.06 -14.00
N ALA A 99 11.01 4.00 -14.24
CA ALA A 99 11.55 3.89 -15.60
C ALA A 99 10.89 2.71 -16.34
N LYS A 100 10.34 2.95 -17.54
CA LYS A 100 9.66 1.92 -18.35
C LYS A 100 10.50 0.64 -18.47
N ARG A 101 11.81 0.78 -18.67
CA ARG A 101 12.75 -0.35 -18.73
C ARG A 101 12.74 -1.25 -17.48
N THR A 102 12.54 -0.67 -16.29
CA THR A 102 12.49 -1.39 -15.02
C THR A 102 11.16 -2.13 -14.91
N ILE A 103 10.04 -1.46 -15.19
CA ILE A 103 8.71 -2.07 -15.22
C ILE A 103 8.71 -3.27 -16.19
N GLN A 104 9.22 -3.07 -17.40
CA GLN A 104 9.34 -4.12 -18.41
C GLN A 104 10.27 -5.26 -17.96
N HIS A 105 11.38 -4.95 -17.31
CA HIS A 105 12.28 -5.97 -16.79
C HIS A 105 11.58 -6.85 -15.74
N ASP A 106 10.91 -6.24 -14.76
CA ASP A 106 10.26 -6.95 -13.66
C ASP A 106 9.09 -7.82 -14.14
N ILE A 107 8.26 -7.29 -15.06
CA ILE A 107 7.18 -8.05 -15.69
C ILE A 107 7.74 -9.23 -16.50
N ARG A 108 8.84 -9.03 -17.24
CA ARG A 108 9.49 -10.12 -17.98
C ARG A 108 9.95 -11.24 -17.06
N VAL A 109 10.64 -10.89 -15.97
CA VAL A 109 11.13 -11.88 -14.99
C VAL A 109 9.96 -12.67 -14.41
N CYS A 110 8.86 -12.00 -14.07
CA CYS A 110 7.64 -12.66 -13.59
C CYS A 110 7.07 -13.65 -14.62
N PHE A 111 6.90 -13.23 -15.88
CA PHE A 111 6.38 -14.12 -16.93
C PHE A 111 7.31 -15.27 -17.25
N GLU A 112 8.62 -15.04 -17.36
CA GLU A 112 9.58 -16.11 -17.61
C GLU A 112 9.54 -17.15 -16.48
N HIS A 113 9.42 -16.71 -15.23
CA HIS A 113 9.29 -17.59 -14.06
C HIS A 113 7.98 -18.39 -14.09
N GLU A 114 6.82 -17.72 -14.18
CA GLU A 114 5.52 -18.40 -14.13
C GLU A 114 5.28 -19.29 -15.34
N LEU A 115 5.73 -18.89 -16.54
CA LEU A 115 5.61 -19.72 -17.73
C LEU A 115 6.56 -20.93 -17.66
N ALA A 116 7.76 -20.79 -17.08
CA ALA A 116 8.62 -21.94 -16.82
C ALA A 116 7.96 -22.92 -15.85
N ARG A 117 7.32 -22.43 -14.77
CA ARG A 117 6.56 -23.25 -13.84
C ARG A 117 5.41 -23.99 -14.53
N ILE A 118 4.61 -23.29 -15.34
CA ILE A 118 3.52 -23.91 -16.12
C ILE A 118 4.05 -24.99 -17.07
N ARG A 119 5.22 -24.76 -17.71
CA ARG A 119 5.83 -25.73 -18.62
C ARG A 119 6.08 -27.06 -17.93
N GLU A 120 6.64 -27.00 -16.74
CA GLU A 120 6.96 -28.17 -15.93
C GLU A 120 5.69 -28.86 -15.44
N GLU A 121 4.75 -28.13 -14.85
CA GLU A 121 3.48 -28.67 -14.34
C GLU A 121 2.61 -29.33 -15.41
N ARG A 122 2.73 -28.86 -16.66
CA ARG A 122 1.95 -29.35 -17.79
C ARG A 122 2.75 -30.24 -18.75
N SER A 123 3.99 -30.58 -18.41
CA SER A 123 4.90 -31.39 -19.26
C SER A 123 4.98 -30.86 -20.69
N LEU A 124 5.01 -29.54 -20.87
CA LEU A 124 5.09 -28.89 -22.17
C LEU A 124 6.52 -28.99 -22.75
N SER A 125 6.63 -28.79 -24.06
CA SER A 125 7.93 -28.86 -24.75
C SER A 125 8.94 -27.88 -24.15
N SER A 126 10.22 -28.25 -24.14
CA SER A 126 11.31 -27.37 -23.69
C SER A 126 11.41 -26.05 -24.47
N GLY A 127 10.92 -26.03 -25.72
CA GLY A 127 10.85 -24.83 -26.55
C GLY A 127 9.66 -23.90 -26.27
N TRP A 128 8.84 -24.18 -25.25
CA TRP A 128 7.73 -23.33 -24.81
C TRP A 128 8.07 -22.67 -23.46
N PRO A 129 7.73 -21.39 -23.23
CA PRO A 129 7.41 -20.41 -24.26
C PRO A 129 8.67 -20.03 -25.05
N ARG A 130 8.50 -19.60 -26.30
CA ARG A 130 9.60 -18.97 -27.03
C ARG A 130 9.73 -17.50 -26.62
N ARG A 131 10.93 -16.95 -26.76
CA ARG A 131 11.23 -15.57 -26.35
C ARG A 131 10.33 -14.53 -27.04
N ASP A 132 10.09 -14.72 -28.34
CA ASP A 132 9.20 -13.90 -29.17
C ASP A 132 7.72 -13.97 -28.75
N GLN A 133 7.34 -14.97 -27.95
CA GLN A 133 5.99 -15.06 -27.36
C GLN A 133 5.89 -14.34 -26.01
N VAL A 134 7.01 -14.15 -25.30
CA VAL A 134 7.05 -13.47 -24.00
C VAL A 134 7.22 -11.96 -24.18
N GLU A 135 8.02 -11.52 -25.16
CA GLU A 135 8.32 -10.10 -25.40
C GLU A 135 7.06 -9.21 -25.53
N PRO A 136 6.01 -9.59 -26.28
CA PRO A 136 4.79 -8.76 -26.41
C PRO A 136 3.96 -8.64 -25.13
N LEU A 137 4.16 -9.53 -24.14
CA LEU A 137 3.43 -9.49 -22.87
C LEU A 137 3.95 -8.39 -21.94
N VAL A 138 5.15 -7.89 -22.24
CA VAL A 138 5.91 -6.98 -21.37
C VAL A 138 5.74 -5.51 -21.81
N GLU A 139 5.09 -5.24 -22.96
CA GLU A 139 5.07 -3.92 -23.60
C GLU A 139 4.07 -2.90 -23.06
#